data_AF-A0A2H5W069-F1
#
_entry.id   AF-A0A2H5W069-F1
#
_cell.length_a   1.000
_cell.length_b   1.000
_cell.length_c   1.000
_cell.angle_alpha   90.00
_cell.angle_beta   90.00
_cell.angle_gamma   90.00
#
_symmetry.space_group_name_H-M   'P 1'
#
loop_
_entity.id
_entity.type
_entity.pdbx_description
1 polymer ?
#
loop_
_entity_poly.entity_id
_entity_poly.type
_entity_poly.pdbx_seq_one_letter_code
_entity_poly.pdbx_strand_id
1 'polypeptide(L)'
;MPIITIPPVLREKLGEDGAEALVALLSAIDREARGEVLLLAEEKFERRVSEAGERFERRIAEMSERFESRLTEARERFAHQVVEMGERSAHQLVELHTRLEQRLSDLEGRVERRLVEMSERFEARLGDTQEEMERRLAETEARLNDRLSAEIAKLDGRITAEAARLDQRVTEETGRLEQRIIDLDRRMTEKVARLEVRLAETKADLLRWMFIFWVGQLGAIVGVLLAPFRFLRA
;
A
#
# COMPACT_ATOMS: atom_id res chain seq x y z
N MET A 1 -89.27 88.43 5.99
CA MET A 1 -90.68 88.42 6.45
C MET A 1 -91.56 88.45 5.21
N PRO A 2 -92.52 87.53 5.07
CA PRO A 2 -93.49 87.64 3.99
C PRO A 2 -94.36 88.87 4.28
N ILE A 3 -94.49 89.76 3.30
CA ILE A 3 -95.36 90.93 3.42
C ILE A 3 -96.77 90.45 3.08
N ILE A 4 -97.61 90.26 4.09
CA ILE A 4 -99.00 89.83 3.90
C ILE A 4 -99.80 91.06 3.47
N THR A 5 -100.03 91.19 2.16
CA THR A 5 -100.84 92.27 1.58
C THR A 5 -102.27 91.80 1.34
N ILE A 6 -103.25 92.59 1.77
CA ILE A 6 -104.67 92.28 1.53
C ILE A 6 -105.08 92.76 0.13
N PRO A 7 -105.70 91.91 -0.68
CA PRO A 7 -106.25 92.30 -1.98
C PRO A 7 -107.24 93.48 -1.86
N PRO A 8 -107.25 94.44 -2.81
CA PRO A 8 -108.06 95.67 -2.73
C PRO A 8 -109.56 95.42 -2.48
N VAL A 9 -110.09 94.36 -3.10
CA VAL A 9 -111.49 93.95 -3.01
C VAL A 9 -111.91 93.55 -1.59
N LEU A 10 -110.99 92.96 -0.82
CA LEU A 10 -111.24 92.56 0.58
C LEU A 10 -111.10 93.76 1.54
N ARG A 11 -110.18 94.69 1.25
CA ARG A 11 -110.00 95.93 2.02
C ARG A 11 -111.21 96.87 1.92
N GLU A 12 -111.81 96.98 0.72
CA GLU A 12 -113.02 97.78 0.48
C GLU A 12 -114.25 97.24 1.24
N LYS A 13 -114.38 95.91 1.34
CA LYS A 13 -115.52 95.25 2.01
C LYS A 13 -115.39 95.19 3.53
N LEU A 14 -114.17 95.18 4.08
CA LEU A 14 -113.88 95.03 5.51
C LEU A 14 -113.56 96.37 6.23
N GLY A 15 -113.23 97.43 5.48
CA GLY A 15 -112.73 98.70 6.03
C GLY A 15 -111.24 98.66 6.37
N GLU A 16 -110.60 99.82 6.60
CA GLU A 16 -109.16 99.89 6.95
C GLU A 16 -108.85 99.14 8.25
N ASP A 17 -109.64 99.35 9.31
CA ASP A 17 -109.47 98.66 10.59
C ASP A 17 -109.66 97.13 10.46
N GLY A 18 -110.62 96.69 9.63
CA GLY A 18 -110.86 95.28 9.36
C GLY A 18 -109.75 94.63 8.51
N ALA A 19 -109.16 95.40 7.60
CA ALA A 19 -107.99 94.97 6.84
C ALA A 19 -106.74 94.86 7.75
N GLU A 20 -106.47 95.83 8.62
CA GLU A 20 -105.36 95.72 9.58
C GLU A 20 -105.53 94.53 10.54
N ALA A 21 -106.74 94.32 11.06
CA ALA A 21 -107.06 93.16 11.89
C ALA A 21 -106.86 91.83 11.13
N LEU A 22 -107.21 91.76 9.85
CA LEU A 22 -106.96 90.60 9.00
C LEU A 22 -105.47 90.40 8.71
N VAL A 23 -104.68 91.46 8.50
CA VAL A 23 -103.21 91.35 8.38
C VAL A 23 -102.59 90.84 9.68
N ALA A 24 -103.04 91.34 10.84
CA ALA A 24 -102.57 90.90 12.14
C ALA A 24 -102.90 89.42 12.39
N LEU A 25 -104.12 88.99 12.06
CA LEU A 25 -104.55 87.59 12.13
C LEU A 25 -103.72 86.70 11.19
N LEU A 26 -103.58 87.10 9.92
CA LEU A 26 -102.80 86.34 8.94
C LEU A 26 -101.31 86.28 9.29
N SER A 27 -100.76 87.34 9.90
CA SER A 27 -99.37 87.38 10.37
C SER A 27 -99.16 86.52 11.61
N ALA A 28 -100.16 86.44 12.50
CA ALA A 28 -100.15 85.51 13.62
C ALA A 28 -100.21 84.06 13.13
N ILE A 29 -101.09 83.75 12.18
CA ILE A 29 -101.21 82.43 11.54
C ILE A 29 -99.91 82.05 10.80
N ASP A 30 -99.27 82.95 10.04
CA ASP A 30 -97.98 82.69 9.36
C ASP A 30 -96.84 82.46 10.37
N ARG A 31 -96.79 83.20 11.48
CA ARG A 31 -95.80 82.98 12.54
C ARG A 31 -96.01 81.63 13.24
N GLU A 32 -97.25 81.28 13.54
CA GLU A 32 -97.61 79.99 14.15
C GLU A 32 -97.29 78.84 13.19
N ALA A 33 -97.70 78.92 11.92
CA ALA A 33 -97.38 77.93 10.90
C ALA A 33 -95.87 77.77 10.66
N ARG A 34 -95.08 78.88 10.68
CA ARG A 34 -93.61 78.81 10.62
C ARG A 34 -93.01 78.14 11.85
N GLY A 35 -93.55 78.41 13.04
CA GLY A 35 -93.14 77.77 14.28
C GLY A 35 -93.40 76.26 14.23
N GLU A 36 -94.59 75.84 13.79
CA GLU A 36 -94.94 74.43 13.59
C GLU A 36 -94.03 73.76 12.55
N VAL A 37 -93.76 74.42 11.41
CA VAL A 37 -92.85 73.89 10.39
C VAL A 37 -91.42 73.78 10.91
N LEU A 38 -90.96 74.73 11.73
CA LEU A 38 -89.62 74.68 12.34
C LEU A 38 -89.51 73.54 13.35
N LEU A 39 -90.50 73.39 14.23
CA LEU A 39 -90.57 72.29 15.19
C LEU A 39 -90.59 70.92 14.49
N LEU A 40 -91.39 70.78 13.42
CA LEU A 40 -91.42 69.56 12.62
C LEU A 40 -90.08 69.31 11.92
N ALA A 41 -89.41 70.36 11.45
CA ALA A 41 -88.10 70.26 10.82
C ALA A 41 -87.02 69.85 11.84
N GLU A 42 -87.04 70.42 13.05
CA GLU A 42 -86.17 70.06 14.17
C GLU A 42 -86.38 68.62 14.59
N GLU A 43 -87.63 68.20 14.84
CA GLU A 43 -87.97 66.82 15.20
C GLU A 43 -87.51 65.84 14.12
N LYS A 44 -87.74 66.18 12.84
CA LYS A 44 -87.29 65.36 11.71
C LYS A 44 -85.77 65.34 11.58
N PHE A 45 -85.08 66.43 11.90
CA PHE A 45 -83.63 66.52 11.88
C PHE A 45 -83.01 65.70 13.02
N GLU A 46 -83.48 65.87 14.24
CA GLU A 46 -83.08 65.08 15.42
C GLU A 46 -83.30 63.58 15.17
N ARG A 47 -84.48 63.20 14.66
CA ARG A 47 -84.77 61.81 14.31
C ARG A 47 -83.78 61.27 13.28
N ARG A 48 -83.47 62.02 12.22
CA ARG A 48 -82.52 61.61 11.19
C ARG A 48 -81.09 61.49 11.71
N VAL A 49 -80.65 62.40 12.59
CA VAL A 49 -79.34 62.37 13.21
C VAL A 49 -79.21 61.17 14.15
N SER A 50 -80.22 60.93 15.00
CA SER A 50 -80.26 59.79 15.90
C SER A 50 -80.22 58.46 15.13
N GLU A 51 -81.07 58.31 14.10
CA GLU A 51 -81.06 57.14 13.24
C GLU A 51 -79.72 56.99 12.48
N ALA A 52 -79.07 58.08 12.09
CA ALA A 52 -77.76 58.02 11.44
C ALA A 52 -76.68 57.57 12.42
N GLY A 53 -76.72 58.04 13.67
CA GLY A 53 -75.85 57.59 14.76
C GLY A 53 -75.99 56.09 15.02
N GLU A 54 -77.22 55.61 15.23
CA GLU A 54 -77.51 54.19 15.43
C GLU A 54 -77.07 53.31 14.25
N ARG A 55 -77.25 53.79 13.02
CA ARG A 55 -76.77 53.08 11.82
C ARG A 55 -75.24 53.03 11.78
N PHE A 56 -74.58 54.12 12.16
CA PHE A 56 -73.12 54.20 12.16
C PHE A 56 -72.52 53.29 13.25
N GLU A 57 -73.09 53.31 14.45
CA GLU A 57 -72.71 52.43 15.55
C GLU A 57 -72.88 50.96 15.19
N ARG A 58 -74.01 50.58 14.57
CA ARG A 58 -74.20 49.22 14.04
C ARG A 58 -73.14 48.85 13.02
N ARG A 59 -72.82 49.74 12.07
CA ARG A 59 -71.77 49.47 11.06
C ARG A 59 -70.39 49.31 11.68
N ILE A 60 -70.07 50.09 12.71
CA ILE A 60 -68.81 49.96 13.46
C ILE A 60 -68.77 48.60 14.16
N ALA A 61 -69.84 48.22 14.86
CA ALA A 61 -69.92 46.94 15.57
C ALA A 61 -69.77 45.75 14.62
N GLU A 62 -70.52 45.73 13.51
CA GLU A 62 -70.42 44.68 12.49
C GLU A 62 -69.02 44.59 11.86
N MET A 63 -68.38 45.74 11.63
CA MET A 63 -67.03 45.78 11.07
C MET A 63 -66.01 45.23 12.08
N SER A 64 -66.10 45.61 13.36
CA SER A 64 -65.25 45.10 14.42
C SER A 64 -65.38 43.60 14.59
N GLU A 65 -66.61 43.07 14.61
CA GLU A 65 -66.87 41.63 14.70
C GLU A 65 -66.27 40.87 13.51
N ARG A 66 -66.42 41.42 12.29
CA ARG A 66 -65.76 40.85 11.10
C ARG A 66 -64.24 40.89 11.18
N PHE A 67 -63.65 41.97 11.72
CA PHE A 67 -62.21 42.07 11.90
C PHE A 67 -61.70 41.06 12.93
N GLU A 68 -62.39 40.91 14.06
CA GLU A 68 -62.05 39.93 15.10
C GLU A 68 -62.15 38.49 14.58
N SER A 69 -63.21 38.18 13.83
CA SER A 69 -63.38 36.89 13.17
C SER A 69 -62.22 36.61 12.20
N ARG A 70 -61.88 37.56 11.31
CA ARG A 70 -60.76 37.42 10.37
C ARG A 70 -59.41 37.28 11.06
N LEU A 71 -59.20 38.00 12.17
CA LEU A 71 -57.95 37.95 12.92
C LEU A 71 -57.79 36.62 13.65
N THR A 72 -58.89 36.06 14.15
CA THR A 72 -58.93 34.72 14.75
C THR A 72 -58.63 33.65 13.71
N GLU A 73 -59.31 33.68 12.56
CA GLU A 73 -59.01 32.77 11.45
C GLU A 73 -57.56 32.87 10.97
N ALA A 74 -57.03 34.09 10.83
CA ALA A 74 -55.65 34.28 10.42
C ALA A 74 -54.68 33.66 11.45
N ARG A 75 -54.94 33.88 12.76
CA ARG A 75 -54.14 33.31 13.84
C ARG A 75 -54.15 31.78 13.83
N GLU A 76 -55.31 31.18 13.62
CA GLU A 76 -55.45 29.72 13.51
C GLU A 76 -54.70 29.15 12.30
N ARG A 77 -54.82 29.81 11.14
CA ARG A 77 -54.07 29.42 9.93
C ARG A 77 -52.56 29.52 10.13
N PHE A 78 -52.08 30.61 10.73
CA PHE A 78 -50.66 30.77 11.04
C PHE A 78 -50.18 29.71 12.03
N ALA A 79 -50.95 29.42 13.09
CA ALA A 79 -50.61 28.38 14.04
C ALA A 79 -50.50 27.00 13.38
N HIS A 80 -51.47 26.65 12.53
CA HIS A 80 -51.43 25.41 11.75
C HIS A 80 -50.20 25.35 10.83
N GLN A 81 -49.90 26.43 10.12
CA GLN A 81 -48.76 26.48 9.19
C GLN A 81 -47.40 26.31 9.90
N VAL A 82 -47.26 26.89 11.10
CA VAL A 82 -46.04 26.74 11.91
C VAL A 82 -45.88 25.30 12.40
N VAL A 83 -46.96 24.66 12.87
CA VAL A 83 -46.94 23.25 13.30
C VAL A 83 -46.56 22.36 12.12
N GLU A 84 -47.22 22.52 10.97
CA GLU A 84 -46.97 21.71 9.78
C GLU A 84 -45.55 21.88 9.25
N MET A 85 -45.01 23.11 9.27
CA MET A 85 -43.62 23.37 8.91
C MET A 85 -42.65 22.70 9.90
N GLY A 86 -42.98 22.68 11.20
CA GLY A 86 -42.23 21.99 12.24
C GLY A 86 -42.20 20.48 12.01
N GLU A 87 -43.36 19.87 11.73
CA GLU A 87 -43.49 18.44 11.43
C GLU A 87 -42.71 18.05 10.17
N ARG A 88 -42.81 18.84 9.10
CA ARG A 88 -42.04 18.63 7.86
C ARG A 88 -40.54 18.70 8.11
N SER A 89 -40.09 19.68 8.88
CA SER A 89 -38.67 19.83 9.22
C SER A 89 -38.17 18.68 10.09
N ALA A 90 -38.96 18.24 11.07
CA ALA A 90 -38.64 17.09 11.91
C ALA A 90 -38.53 15.80 11.08
N HIS A 91 -39.47 15.58 10.16
CA HIS A 91 -39.43 14.43 9.25
C HIS A 91 -38.18 14.44 8.36
N GLN A 92 -37.82 15.59 7.79
CA GLN A 92 -36.60 15.73 6.99
C GLN A 92 -35.32 15.44 7.79
N LEU A 93 -35.26 15.89 9.05
CA LEU A 93 -34.12 15.61 9.92
C LEU A 93 -33.97 14.11 10.22
N VAL A 94 -35.08 13.42 10.49
CA VAL A 94 -35.08 11.96 10.70
C VAL A 94 -34.64 11.23 9.43
N GLU A 95 -35.19 11.60 8.27
CA GLU A 95 -34.82 10.97 7.01
C GLU A 95 -33.32 11.17 6.67
N LEU A 96 -32.79 12.37 6.88
CA LEU A 96 -31.37 12.66 6.72
C LEU A 96 -30.51 11.84 7.67
N HIS A 97 -30.93 11.71 8.93
CA HIS A 97 -30.23 10.91 9.93
C HIS A 97 -30.16 9.44 9.51
N THR A 98 -31.29 8.82 9.17
CA THR A 98 -31.35 7.43 8.71
C THR A 98 -30.51 7.22 7.43
N ARG A 99 -30.52 8.18 6.50
CA ARG A 99 -29.70 8.11 5.29
C ARG A 99 -28.20 8.18 5.59
N LEU A 100 -27.80 8.97 6.59
CA LEU A 100 -26.41 9.04 7.04
C LEU A 100 -25.97 7.76 7.74
N GLU A 101 -26.80 7.18 8.60
CA GLU A 101 -26.53 5.89 9.26
C GLU A 101 -26.34 4.77 8.22
N GLN A 102 -27.21 4.69 7.21
CA GLN A 102 -27.07 3.74 6.11
C GLN A 102 -25.75 3.93 5.34
N ARG A 103 -25.38 5.17 5.02
CA ARG A 103 -24.13 5.47 4.33
C ARG A 103 -22.89 5.12 5.15
N LEU A 104 -22.95 5.32 6.47
CA LEU A 104 -21.86 4.93 7.38
C LEU A 104 -21.71 3.41 7.42
N SER A 105 -22.81 2.67 7.60
CA SER A 105 -22.78 1.20 7.60
C SER A 105 -22.26 0.62 6.28
N ASP A 106 -22.69 1.18 5.14
CA ASP A 106 -22.19 0.79 3.82
C ASP A 106 -20.68 1.06 3.68
N LEU A 107 -20.20 2.18 4.21
CA LEU A 107 -18.80 2.55 4.15
C LEU A 107 -17.94 1.65 5.06
N GLU A 108 -18.40 1.34 6.26
CA GLU A 108 -17.79 0.37 7.17
C GLU A 108 -17.66 -0.99 6.48
N GLY A 109 -18.76 -1.52 5.91
CA GLY A 109 -18.72 -2.80 5.20
C GLY A 109 -17.81 -2.80 3.98
N ARG A 110 -17.67 -1.65 3.27
CA ARG A 110 -16.70 -1.51 2.17
C ARG A 110 -15.26 -1.52 2.66
N VAL A 111 -14.97 -0.88 3.79
CA VAL A 111 -13.63 -0.85 4.38
C VAL A 111 -13.24 -2.25 4.86
N GLU A 112 -14.13 -2.96 5.55
CA GLU A 112 -13.91 -4.34 6.00
C GLU A 112 -13.60 -5.28 4.84
N ARG A 113 -14.43 -5.27 3.79
CA ARG A 113 -14.18 -6.09 2.58
C ARG A 113 -12.83 -5.79 1.95
N ARG A 114 -12.47 -4.50 1.86
CA ARG A 114 -11.19 -4.08 1.26
C ARG A 114 -9.98 -4.48 2.10
N LEU A 115 -10.11 -4.51 3.43
CA LEU A 115 -9.07 -5.01 4.32
C LEU A 115 -8.87 -6.52 4.15
N VAL A 116 -9.96 -7.30 4.08
CA VAL A 116 -9.89 -8.75 3.83
C VAL A 116 -9.22 -9.04 2.49
N GLU A 117 -9.68 -8.41 1.40
CA GLU A 117 -9.10 -8.57 0.07
C GLU A 117 -7.60 -8.21 0.02
N MET A 118 -7.20 -7.17 0.77
CA MET A 118 -5.80 -6.77 0.85
C MET A 118 -4.96 -7.81 1.60
N SER A 119 -5.46 -8.34 2.72
CA SER A 119 -4.79 -9.40 3.49
C SER A 119 -4.62 -10.67 2.65
N GLU A 120 -5.67 -11.12 1.97
CA GLU A 120 -5.60 -12.29 1.08
C GLU A 120 -4.55 -12.11 -0.04
N ARG A 121 -4.48 -10.91 -0.64
CA ARG A 121 -3.45 -10.58 -1.63
C ARG A 121 -2.04 -10.57 -1.06
N PHE A 122 -1.87 -10.10 0.18
CA PHE A 122 -0.57 -10.12 0.85
C PHE A 122 -0.14 -11.56 1.17
N GLU A 123 -1.04 -12.40 1.67
CA GLU A 123 -0.78 -13.81 1.93
C GLU A 123 -0.41 -14.56 0.65
N ALA A 124 -1.16 -14.35 -0.43
CA ALA A 124 -0.85 -14.95 -1.74
C ALA A 124 0.54 -14.55 -2.24
N ARG A 125 0.88 -13.25 -2.16
CA ARG A 125 2.21 -12.76 -2.55
C ARG A 125 3.33 -13.34 -1.69
N LEU A 126 3.11 -13.47 -0.38
CA LEU A 126 4.09 -14.10 0.50
C LEU A 126 4.30 -15.57 0.12
N GLY A 127 3.23 -16.31 -0.15
CA GLY A 127 3.29 -17.68 -0.66
C GLY A 127 4.10 -17.79 -1.96
N ASP A 128 3.77 -16.98 -2.97
CA ASP A 128 4.49 -16.95 -4.25
C ASP A 128 5.99 -16.68 -4.06
N THR A 129 6.34 -15.71 -3.20
CA THR A 129 7.75 -15.40 -2.92
C THR A 129 8.47 -16.51 -2.17
N GLN A 130 7.78 -17.22 -1.27
CA GLN A 130 8.34 -18.35 -0.56
C GLN A 130 8.62 -19.51 -1.52
N GLU A 131 7.67 -19.86 -2.37
CA GLU A 131 7.84 -20.89 -3.40
C GLU A 131 9.00 -20.56 -4.36
N GLU A 132 9.11 -19.29 -4.78
CA GLU A 132 10.22 -18.85 -5.62
C GLU A 132 11.58 -18.99 -4.91
N MET A 133 11.66 -18.63 -3.62
CA MET A 133 12.89 -18.80 -2.84
C MET A 133 13.25 -20.28 -2.67
N GLU A 134 12.28 -21.13 -2.33
CA GLU A 134 12.49 -22.59 -2.22
C GLU A 134 12.99 -23.18 -3.54
N ARG A 135 12.41 -22.76 -4.67
CA ARG A 135 12.86 -23.19 -6.00
C ARG A 135 14.30 -22.75 -6.28
N ARG A 136 14.64 -21.49 -6.00
CA ARG A 136 16.00 -20.96 -6.21
C ARG A 136 17.04 -21.66 -5.32
N LEU A 137 16.68 -22.01 -4.09
CA LEU A 137 17.53 -22.79 -3.19
C LEU A 137 17.77 -24.18 -3.77
N ALA A 138 16.71 -24.90 -4.14
CA ALA A 138 16.82 -26.23 -4.73
C ALA A 138 17.65 -26.23 -6.03
N GLU A 139 17.46 -25.24 -6.90
CA GLU A 139 18.27 -25.07 -8.12
C GLU A 139 19.75 -24.82 -7.79
N THR A 140 20.04 -24.04 -6.75
CA THR A 140 21.41 -23.74 -6.33
C THR A 140 22.09 -24.97 -5.72
N GLU A 141 21.38 -25.71 -4.87
CA GLU A 141 21.87 -26.96 -4.30
C GLU A 141 22.18 -28.00 -5.38
N ALA A 142 21.28 -28.18 -6.35
CA ALA A 142 21.50 -29.08 -7.47
C ALA A 142 22.75 -28.70 -8.27
N ARG A 143 22.90 -27.42 -8.61
CA ARG A 143 24.09 -26.91 -9.33
C ARG A 143 25.38 -27.10 -8.54
N LEU A 144 25.36 -26.90 -7.23
CA LEU A 144 26.53 -27.12 -6.38
C LEU A 144 26.90 -28.60 -6.32
N ASN A 145 25.90 -29.48 -6.20
CA ASN A 145 26.13 -30.92 -6.20
C ASN A 145 26.72 -31.39 -7.54
N ASP A 146 26.17 -30.94 -8.67
CA ASP A 146 26.69 -31.26 -10.00
C ASP A 146 28.15 -30.80 -10.18
N ARG A 147 28.47 -29.58 -9.73
CA ARG A 147 29.83 -29.04 -9.78
C ARG A 147 30.79 -29.84 -8.90
N LEU A 148 30.35 -30.20 -7.69
CA LEU A 148 31.15 -30.99 -6.77
C LEU A 148 31.44 -32.38 -7.35
N SER A 149 30.42 -33.06 -7.89
CA SER A 149 30.58 -34.36 -8.56
C SER A 149 31.53 -34.28 -9.74
N ALA A 150 31.43 -33.22 -10.56
CA ALA A 150 32.33 -33.02 -11.69
C ALA A 150 33.80 -32.80 -11.27
N GLU A 151 34.06 -31.99 -10.24
CA GLU A 151 35.42 -31.78 -9.74
C GLU A 151 35.98 -33.02 -9.03
N ILE A 152 35.15 -33.80 -8.32
CA ILE A 152 35.55 -35.10 -7.76
C ILE A 152 36.00 -36.03 -8.89
N ALA A 153 35.20 -36.20 -9.94
CA ALA A 153 35.54 -37.06 -11.08
C ALA A 153 36.83 -36.61 -11.79
N LYS A 154 37.04 -35.30 -11.91
CA LYS A 154 38.26 -34.73 -12.51
C LYS A 154 39.50 -34.96 -11.63
N LEU A 155 39.37 -34.78 -10.32
CA LEU A 155 40.46 -35.07 -9.38
C LEU A 155 40.82 -36.55 -9.38
N ASP A 156 39.81 -37.42 -9.37
CA ASP A 156 40.00 -38.87 -9.44
C ASP A 156 40.76 -39.25 -10.72
N GLY A 157 40.33 -38.76 -11.89
CA GLY A 157 41.03 -38.98 -13.15
C GLY A 157 42.49 -38.46 -13.15
N ARG A 158 42.77 -37.32 -12.49
CA ARG A 158 44.14 -36.81 -12.33
C ARG A 158 44.98 -37.70 -11.43
N ILE A 159 44.41 -38.17 -10.32
CA ILE A 159 45.08 -39.09 -9.38
C ILE A 159 45.42 -40.39 -10.11
N THR A 160 44.45 -40.98 -10.85
CA THR A 160 44.69 -42.20 -11.63
C THR A 160 45.79 -42.00 -12.67
N ALA A 161 45.79 -40.88 -13.39
CA ALA A 161 46.81 -40.59 -14.40
C ALA A 161 48.21 -40.41 -13.79
N GLU A 162 48.33 -39.70 -12.66
CA GLU A 162 49.62 -39.54 -11.97
C GLU A 162 50.10 -40.86 -11.35
N ALA A 163 49.20 -41.68 -10.81
CA ALA A 163 49.54 -43.01 -10.31
C ALA A 163 50.12 -43.89 -11.43
N ALA A 164 49.48 -43.92 -12.61
CA ALA A 164 49.99 -44.66 -13.78
C ALA A 164 51.36 -44.14 -14.25
N ARG A 165 51.56 -42.81 -14.27
CA ARG A 165 52.86 -42.21 -14.63
C ARG A 165 53.96 -42.53 -13.62
N LEU A 166 53.62 -42.60 -12.33
CA LEU A 166 54.58 -42.96 -11.29
C LEU A 166 54.95 -44.45 -11.42
N ASP A 167 53.98 -45.32 -11.63
CA ASP A 167 54.19 -46.76 -11.81
C ASP A 167 55.08 -47.07 -13.02
N GLN A 168 54.84 -46.39 -14.15
CA GLN A 168 55.70 -46.47 -15.32
C GLN A 168 57.14 -46.02 -15.00
N ARG A 169 57.31 -44.87 -14.33
CA ARG A 169 58.65 -44.37 -13.94
C ARG A 169 59.38 -45.33 -13.01
N VAL A 170 58.67 -45.91 -12.04
CA VAL A 170 59.24 -46.91 -11.13
C VAL A 170 59.68 -48.15 -11.90
N THR A 171 58.87 -48.61 -12.86
CA THR A 171 59.21 -49.77 -13.71
C THR A 171 60.44 -49.48 -14.58
N GLU A 172 60.50 -48.30 -15.21
CA GLU A 172 61.64 -47.88 -16.02
C GLU A 172 62.94 -47.77 -15.21
N GLU A 173 62.91 -47.15 -14.03
CA GLU A 173 64.08 -47.05 -13.15
C GLU A 173 64.51 -48.42 -12.60
N THR A 174 63.56 -49.28 -12.25
CA THR A 174 63.84 -50.65 -11.81
C THR A 174 64.56 -51.42 -12.92
N GLY A 175 64.06 -51.37 -14.16
CA GLY A 175 64.73 -52.00 -15.30
C GLY A 175 66.11 -51.42 -15.60
N ARG A 176 66.31 -50.10 -15.47
CA ARG A 176 67.64 -49.47 -15.59
C ARG A 176 68.61 -49.95 -14.50
N LEU A 177 68.14 -50.06 -13.27
CA LEU A 177 68.93 -50.56 -12.14
C LEU A 177 69.33 -52.01 -12.35
N GLU A 178 68.41 -52.87 -12.80
CA GLU A 178 68.70 -54.26 -13.15
C GLU A 178 69.79 -54.37 -14.24
N GLN A 179 69.68 -53.58 -15.31
CA GLN A 179 70.72 -53.55 -16.35
C GLN A 179 72.09 -53.11 -15.80
N ARG A 180 72.11 -52.08 -14.94
CA ARG A 180 73.35 -51.64 -14.29
C ARG A 180 73.96 -52.72 -13.41
N ILE A 181 73.14 -53.51 -12.71
CA ILE A 181 73.60 -54.65 -11.90
C ILE A 181 74.24 -55.70 -12.80
N ILE A 182 73.58 -56.08 -13.91
CA ILE A 182 74.11 -57.05 -14.88
C ILE A 182 75.45 -56.57 -15.47
N ASP A 183 75.54 -55.31 -15.89
CA ASP A 183 76.77 -54.72 -16.42
C ASP A 183 77.90 -54.64 -15.37
N LEU A 184 77.55 -54.41 -14.10
CA LEU A 184 78.51 -54.40 -13.00
C LEU A 184 79.04 -55.81 -12.73
N ASP A 185 78.15 -56.80 -12.67
CA ASP A 185 78.49 -58.21 -12.47
C ASP A 185 79.44 -58.70 -13.55
N ARG A 186 79.10 -58.47 -14.83
CA ARG A 186 79.98 -58.79 -15.97
C ARG A 186 81.37 -58.17 -15.82
N ARG A 187 81.45 -56.88 -15.49
CA ARG A 187 82.74 -56.19 -15.30
C ARG A 187 83.53 -56.77 -14.12
N MET A 188 82.87 -57.20 -13.05
CA MET A 188 83.51 -57.88 -11.93
C MET A 188 84.07 -59.24 -12.37
N THR A 189 83.27 -60.07 -13.05
CA THR A 189 83.73 -61.37 -13.59
C THR A 189 84.94 -61.20 -14.49
N GLU A 190 84.93 -60.22 -15.40
CA GLU A 190 86.07 -59.92 -16.28
C GLU A 190 87.31 -59.44 -15.51
N LYS A 191 87.14 -58.70 -14.41
CA LYS A 191 88.27 -58.27 -13.56
C LYS A 191 88.82 -59.45 -12.76
N VAL A 192 87.97 -60.31 -12.21
CA VAL A 192 88.37 -61.53 -11.49
C VAL A 192 89.17 -62.45 -12.42
N ALA A 193 88.66 -62.74 -13.63
CA ALA A 193 89.38 -63.54 -14.62
C ALA A 193 90.74 -62.94 -14.98
N ARG A 194 90.81 -61.61 -15.18
CA ARG A 194 92.08 -60.90 -15.42
C ARG A 194 93.05 -61.01 -14.23
N LEU A 195 92.56 -60.96 -13.00
CA LEU A 195 93.39 -61.15 -11.81
C LEU A 195 93.91 -62.59 -11.69
N GLU A 196 93.08 -63.59 -12.00
CA GLU A 196 93.49 -65.00 -12.03
C GLU A 196 94.61 -65.23 -13.04
N VAL A 197 94.49 -64.67 -14.25
CA VAL A 197 95.54 -64.75 -15.29
C VAL A 197 96.83 -64.08 -14.80
N ARG A 198 96.77 -62.84 -14.29
CA ARG A 198 97.96 -62.15 -13.75
C ARG A 198 98.61 -62.90 -12.60
N LEU A 199 97.80 -63.54 -11.74
CA LEU A 199 98.30 -64.36 -10.65
C LEU A 199 99.00 -65.61 -11.19
N ALA A 200 98.45 -66.25 -12.23
CA ALA A 200 99.09 -67.38 -12.91
C ALA A 200 100.42 -66.98 -13.58
N GLU A 201 100.46 -65.84 -14.27
CA GLU A 201 101.68 -65.26 -14.85
C GLU A 201 102.73 -65.00 -13.77
N THR A 202 102.34 -64.32 -12.68
CA THR A 202 103.25 -64.04 -11.55
C THR A 202 103.76 -65.32 -10.91
N LYS A 203 102.90 -66.32 -10.72
CA LYS A 203 103.29 -67.65 -10.20
C LYS A 203 104.26 -68.35 -11.15
N ALA A 204 104.02 -68.32 -12.45
CA ALA A 204 104.88 -68.91 -13.47
C ALA A 204 106.25 -68.22 -13.51
N ASP A 205 106.29 -66.89 -13.44
CA ASP A 205 107.53 -66.13 -13.34
C ASP A 205 108.28 -66.43 -12.04
N LEU A 206 107.58 -66.56 -10.91
CA LEU A 206 108.17 -66.98 -9.64
C LEU A 206 108.79 -68.39 -9.75
N LEU A 207 108.12 -69.33 -10.41
CA LEU A 207 108.63 -70.67 -10.68
C LEU A 207 109.84 -70.64 -11.62
N ARG A 208 109.83 -69.81 -12.67
CA ARG A 208 110.98 -69.59 -13.55
C ARG A 208 112.18 -69.08 -12.76
N TRP A 209 111.98 -68.07 -11.90
CA TRP A 209 113.04 -67.54 -11.04
C TRP A 209 113.53 -68.56 -10.01
N MET A 210 112.63 -69.31 -9.37
CA MET A 210 113.01 -70.42 -8.49
C MET A 210 113.82 -71.47 -9.24
N PHE A 211 113.44 -71.85 -10.46
CA PHE A 211 114.16 -72.83 -11.26
C PHE A 211 115.56 -72.34 -11.65
N ILE A 212 115.68 -71.10 -12.12
CA ILE A 212 116.99 -70.48 -12.41
C ILE A 212 117.87 -70.47 -11.15
N PHE A 213 117.30 -70.08 -10.02
CA PHE A 213 117.98 -70.09 -8.73
C PHE A 213 118.42 -71.51 -8.32
N TRP A 214 117.54 -72.51 -8.46
CA TRP A 214 117.83 -73.91 -8.14
C TRP A 214 118.90 -74.51 -9.05
N VAL A 215 118.86 -74.24 -10.36
CA VAL A 215 119.91 -74.68 -11.30
C VAL A 215 121.26 -74.05 -10.93
N GLY A 216 121.26 -72.76 -10.58
CA GLY A 216 122.47 -72.09 -10.07
C GLY A 216 122.99 -72.71 -8.77
N GLN A 217 122.12 -72.97 -7.80
CA GLN A 217 122.45 -73.65 -6.54
C GLN A 217 123.00 -75.07 -6.77
N LEU A 218 122.34 -75.88 -7.61
CA LEU A 218 122.80 -77.23 -7.99
C LEU A 218 124.16 -77.18 -8.68
N GLY A 219 124.36 -76.25 -9.61
CA GLY A 219 125.65 -76.04 -10.27
C GLY A 219 126.76 -75.69 -9.26
N ALA A 220 126.47 -74.81 -8.29
CA ALA A 220 127.40 -74.47 -7.22
C ALA A 220 127.71 -75.66 -6.29
N ILE A 221 126.69 -76.43 -5.86
CA ILE A 221 126.86 -77.63 -5.03
C ILE A 221 127.68 -78.70 -5.75
N VAL A 222 127.35 -79.00 -7.02
CA VAL A 222 128.11 -79.94 -7.86
C VAL A 222 129.55 -79.44 -8.06
N GLY A 223 129.74 -78.14 -8.26
CA GLY A 223 131.06 -77.52 -8.33
C GLY A 223 131.87 -77.71 -7.03
N VAL A 224 131.25 -77.54 -5.87
CA VAL A 224 131.86 -77.78 -4.55
C VAL A 224 132.15 -79.28 -4.30
N LEU A 225 131.27 -80.19 -4.75
CA LEU A 225 131.45 -81.64 -4.63
C LEU A 225 132.50 -82.20 -5.60
N LEU A 226 132.69 -81.61 -6.78
CA LEU A 226 133.73 -81.96 -7.76
C LEU A 226 135.07 -81.26 -7.51
N ALA A 227 135.09 -80.16 -6.74
CA ALA A 227 136.33 -79.47 -6.33
C ALA A 227 137.38 -80.41 -5.70
N PRO A 228 137.05 -81.36 -4.80
CA PRO A 228 138.03 -82.32 -4.28
C PRO A 228 138.52 -83.33 -5.34
N PHE A 229 137.74 -83.64 -6.38
CA PHE A 229 138.18 -84.54 -7.47
C PHE A 229 139.14 -83.86 -8.46
N ARG A 230 139.09 -82.54 -8.63
CA ARG A 230 140.09 -81.78 -9.42
C ARG A 230 141.43 -81.63 -8.69
N PHE A 231 141.43 -81.65 -7.36
CA PHE A 231 142.65 -81.49 -6.55
C PHE A 231 143.48 -82.78 -6.42
N LEU A 232 142.92 -83.95 -6.79
CA LEU A 232 143.62 -85.24 -6.80
C LEU A 232 144.32 -85.60 -8.12
N ARG A 233 144.38 -84.66 -9.08
CA ARG A 233 145.03 -84.88 -10.39
C ARG A 233 146.15 -83.87 -10.69
N ALA A 234 146.80 -83.37 -9.64
CA ALA A 234 148.06 -82.63 -9.70
C ALA A 234 149.07 -83.28 -8.75
#